data_AF-A0A9P5ZAP6-F1
#
_entry.id   AF-A0A9P5ZAP6-F1
#
_cell.length_a   1.000
_cell.length_b   1.000
_cell.length_c   1.000
_cell.angle_alpha   90.00
_cell.angle_beta   90.00
_cell.angle_gamma   90.00
#
_symmetry.space_group_name_H-M   'P 1'
#
loop_
_entity.id
_entity.type
_entity.pdbx_description
1 polymer ?
#
loop_
_entity_poly.entity_id
_entity_poly.type
_entity_poly.pdbx_seq_one_letter_code
_entity_poly.pdbx_strand_id
1 'polypeptide(L)'
;MKQTNSKEPREVNTLLHTLRGEQFRHSQNVKQSRTHLATFGGYNRQTLPSRFATLESDASLSTTYPARSPSTTYSGPAPPKSWRSSPERDSNSQENVQWRARALKLIASDMGNFMDIQHVPSLALLCLRMIFSRYITSTEFKEDIVPYMPYHLRRDAIRYCAVHFPLPNWKLSALFNPQGNADGEILIMGPTASLPENHFIRGRNFIEEEEFPTQSTVPADRNWESEDPSEEPLLSLILVSTRLSTSTMFSLPPTITRLALINLSTPIPVHRLPKLCPLIVLLDLSYNNWLKTPASEGFKSLERTPWTRWRDMVLLGLRECHISDDLVRKINTGRWDDIHIIKE
;
A
#
# COMPACT_ATOMS: atom_id res chain seq x y z
N MET A 1 43.37 -9.95 -61.81
CA MET A 1 41.94 -10.19 -62.04
C MET A 1 41.34 -10.85 -60.80
N LYS A 2 40.51 -10.13 -60.02
CA LYS A 2 39.67 -10.72 -58.96
C LYS A 2 38.27 -10.13 -59.11
N GLN A 3 37.31 -11.00 -59.38
CA GLN A 3 35.89 -10.70 -59.59
C GLN A 3 35.24 -10.22 -58.29
N THR A 4 34.44 -9.16 -58.43
CA THR A 4 33.55 -8.61 -57.41
C THR A 4 32.27 -9.46 -57.33
N ASN A 5 32.05 -10.12 -56.20
CA ASN A 5 30.81 -10.84 -55.93
C ASN A 5 29.78 -9.86 -55.33
N SER A 6 28.72 -9.56 -56.08
CA SER A 6 27.62 -8.68 -55.68
C SER A 6 26.79 -9.30 -54.56
N LYS A 7 26.53 -8.52 -53.50
CA LYS A 7 25.65 -8.88 -52.38
C LYS A 7 24.29 -8.20 -52.56
N GLU A 8 23.42 -8.77 -53.38
CA GLU A 8 22.03 -8.31 -53.56
C GLU A 8 20.95 -8.86 -52.58
N PRO A 9 21.16 -9.78 -51.61
CA PRO A 9 20.04 -10.31 -50.82
C PRO A 9 19.57 -9.38 -49.69
N ARG A 10 20.24 -8.25 -49.44
CA ARG A 10 19.87 -7.32 -48.35
C ARG A 10 18.84 -6.28 -48.77
N GLU A 11 18.76 -5.96 -50.06
CA GLU A 11 17.95 -4.86 -50.56
C GLU A 11 16.45 -5.18 -50.47
N VAL A 12 16.06 -6.43 -50.78
CA VAL A 12 14.67 -6.89 -50.72
C VAL A 12 14.11 -6.85 -49.29
N ASN A 13 14.89 -7.21 -48.28
CA ASN A 13 14.44 -7.15 -46.89
C ASN A 13 14.26 -5.71 -46.40
N THR A 14 15.15 -4.79 -46.80
CA THR A 14 14.94 -3.35 -46.56
C THR A 14 13.72 -2.82 -47.27
N LEU A 15 13.46 -3.24 -48.51
CA LEU A 15 12.30 -2.81 -49.28
C LEU A 15 10.99 -3.27 -48.63
N LEU A 16 10.92 -4.54 -48.20
CA LEU A 16 9.75 -5.09 -47.50
C LEU A 16 9.51 -4.42 -46.14
N HIS A 17 10.57 -4.11 -45.40
CA HIS A 17 10.45 -3.42 -44.12
C HIS A 17 9.97 -1.97 -44.29
N THR A 18 10.37 -1.33 -45.40
CA THR A 18 9.94 0.03 -45.75
C THR A 18 8.48 0.05 -46.20
N LEU A 19 8.09 -0.87 -47.08
CA LEU A 19 6.70 -1.01 -47.57
C LEU A 19 5.71 -1.33 -46.44
N ARG A 20 6.09 -2.18 -45.48
CA ARG A 20 5.26 -2.46 -44.31
C ARG A 20 5.08 -1.22 -43.41
N GLY A 21 6.15 -0.45 -43.23
CA GLY A 21 6.09 0.80 -42.47
C GLY A 21 5.22 1.87 -43.14
N GLU A 22 5.29 1.96 -44.47
CA GLU A 22 4.50 2.90 -45.26
C GLU A 22 3.01 2.55 -45.27
N GLN A 23 2.65 1.28 -45.49
CA GLN A 23 1.26 0.81 -45.39
C GLN A 23 0.66 1.07 -44.01
N PHE A 24 1.43 0.88 -42.94
CA PHE A 24 0.99 1.21 -41.59
C PHE A 24 0.70 2.71 -41.44
N ARG A 25 1.59 3.59 -41.91
CA ARG A 25 1.39 5.05 -41.87
C ARG A 25 0.20 5.49 -42.71
N HIS A 26 0.04 4.92 -43.91
CA HIS A 26 -1.10 5.22 -44.78
C HIS A 26 -2.43 4.78 -44.14
N SER A 27 -2.47 3.61 -43.50
CA SER A 27 -3.66 3.12 -42.78
C SER A 27 -4.04 4.01 -41.60
N GLN A 28 -3.07 4.63 -40.93
CA GLN A 28 -3.29 5.58 -39.84
C GLN A 28 -3.81 6.93 -40.38
N ASN A 29 -3.24 7.42 -41.47
CA ASN A 29 -3.68 8.68 -42.11
C ASN A 29 -5.11 8.59 -42.68
N VAL A 30 -5.46 7.47 -43.34
CA VAL A 30 -6.80 7.24 -43.90
C VAL A 30 -7.85 7.16 -42.81
N LYS A 31 -7.51 6.62 -41.63
CA LYS A 31 -8.44 6.54 -40.48
C LYS A 31 -8.69 7.89 -39.79
N GLN A 32 -8.03 8.98 -40.22
CA GLN A 32 -8.13 10.33 -39.63
C GLN A 32 -8.10 10.35 -38.09
N SER A 33 -7.45 9.37 -37.46
CA SER A 33 -7.39 9.27 -36.00
C SER A 33 -6.32 10.22 -35.46
N ARG A 34 -6.71 11.48 -35.25
CA ARG A 34 -5.97 12.50 -34.49
C ARG A 34 -5.94 12.16 -32.98
N THR A 35 -5.54 10.96 -32.59
CA THR A 35 -5.49 10.55 -31.18
C THR A 35 -4.07 10.47 -30.60
N HIS A 36 -3.03 10.93 -31.31
CA HIS A 36 -1.64 10.81 -30.83
C HIS A 36 -0.85 12.13 -30.76
N LEU A 37 -1.47 13.21 -30.28
CA LEU A 37 -0.75 14.34 -29.63
C LEU A 37 -1.42 14.77 -28.32
N ALA A 38 -1.96 13.82 -27.56
CA ALA A 38 -2.13 14.00 -26.12
C ALA A 38 -0.99 13.25 -25.42
N THR A 39 -0.12 14.02 -24.78
CA THR A 39 1.00 13.56 -23.96
C THR A 39 0.56 12.49 -22.96
N PHE A 40 1.09 11.27 -23.16
CA PHE A 40 1.18 10.14 -22.23
C PHE A 40 0.21 10.10 -21.03
N GLY A 41 -0.86 9.31 -21.18
CA GLY A 41 -1.72 8.88 -20.08
C GLY A 41 -2.57 7.67 -20.47
N GLY A 42 -2.08 6.46 -20.17
CA GLY A 42 -2.91 5.26 -20.05
C GLY A 42 -2.74 4.20 -21.13
N TYR A 43 -2.16 3.05 -20.74
CA TYR A 43 -2.56 1.74 -21.25
C TYR A 43 -2.52 0.72 -20.11
N ASN A 44 -3.71 0.35 -19.62
CA ASN A 44 -4.11 -1.00 -19.24
C ASN A 44 -5.62 -1.01 -19.00
N ARG A 45 -6.40 -1.04 -20.09
CA ARG A 45 -7.82 -1.41 -20.03
C ARG A 45 -7.91 -2.92 -20.05
N GLN A 46 -8.35 -3.52 -18.94
CA GLN A 46 -8.68 -4.94 -18.86
C GLN A 46 -9.92 -5.21 -19.72
N THR A 47 -9.87 -6.21 -20.60
CA THR A 47 -10.93 -6.59 -21.54
C THR A 47 -11.79 -7.76 -21.06
N LEU A 48 -11.93 -7.97 -19.75
CA LEU A 48 -12.74 -9.05 -19.20
C LEU A 48 -13.85 -8.54 -18.27
N PRO A 49 -15.11 -8.94 -18.46
CA PRO A 49 -16.21 -8.63 -17.53
C PRO A 49 -15.95 -9.26 -16.16
N SER A 50 -15.95 -8.44 -15.11
CA SER A 50 -15.59 -8.76 -13.72
C SER A 50 -16.59 -9.62 -12.95
N ARG A 51 -17.58 -10.26 -13.61
CA ARG A 51 -18.68 -10.98 -12.94
C ARG A 51 -18.42 -12.46 -12.61
N PHE A 52 -17.18 -12.95 -12.72
CA PHE A 52 -16.87 -14.38 -12.46
C PHE A 52 -15.71 -14.65 -11.49
N ALA A 53 -15.17 -13.64 -10.79
CA ALA A 53 -13.94 -13.82 -9.99
C ALA A 53 -14.14 -14.12 -8.49
N THR A 54 -15.37 -14.23 -7.98
CA THR A 54 -15.60 -14.53 -6.55
C THR A 54 -16.69 -15.57 -6.39
N LEU A 55 -16.28 -16.84 -6.48
CA LEU A 55 -17.01 -17.97 -5.93
C LEU A 55 -16.19 -18.46 -4.73
N GLU A 56 -16.32 -17.76 -3.60
CA GLU A 56 -15.79 -18.22 -2.34
C GLU A 56 -16.72 -19.31 -1.81
N SER A 57 -16.16 -20.52 -1.70
CA SER A 57 -16.81 -21.70 -1.18
C SER A 57 -16.87 -21.59 0.34
N ASP A 58 -18.05 -21.31 0.88
CA ASP A 58 -18.33 -21.45 2.31
C ASP A 58 -18.30 -22.95 2.67
N ALA A 59 -17.23 -23.36 3.35
CA ALA A 59 -17.22 -24.59 4.13
C ALA A 59 -16.16 -24.50 5.24
N SER A 60 -16.60 -24.32 6.49
CA SER A 60 -16.08 -25.17 7.57
C SER A 60 -16.95 -25.06 8.83
N LEU A 61 -17.56 -26.20 9.12
CA LEU A 61 -18.08 -26.60 10.42
C LEU A 61 -16.92 -26.77 11.42
N SER A 62 -17.24 -26.50 12.68
CA SER A 62 -16.39 -26.72 13.85
C SER A 62 -16.09 -28.21 14.07
N THR A 63 -14.83 -28.57 14.31
CA THR A 63 -14.49 -29.87 14.92
C THR A 63 -13.28 -29.74 15.85
N THR A 64 -13.47 -30.29 17.05
CA THR A 64 -12.59 -30.41 18.20
C THR A 64 -11.28 -31.17 17.91
N TYR A 65 -10.16 -30.70 18.51
CA TYR A 65 -8.80 -31.27 18.39
C TYR A 65 -8.63 -32.61 19.15
N PRO A 66 -7.82 -33.55 18.63
CA PRO A 66 -7.07 -34.50 19.45
C PRO A 66 -5.57 -34.17 19.52
N ALA A 67 -4.94 -34.69 20.57
CA ALA A 67 -3.60 -34.38 21.04
C ALA A 67 -2.45 -34.73 20.07
N ARG A 68 -1.38 -33.94 20.20
CA ARG A 68 -0.13 -33.92 19.43
C ARG A 68 0.71 -35.18 19.70
N SER A 69 1.02 -35.95 18.66
CA SER A 69 1.97 -37.07 18.70
C SER A 69 3.33 -36.68 18.09
N PRO A 70 4.45 -37.31 18.52
CA PRO A 70 5.80 -36.96 18.11
C PRO A 70 6.12 -37.43 16.69
N SER A 71 7.01 -36.69 16.02
CA SER A 71 7.44 -36.86 14.63
C SER A 71 8.08 -38.23 14.37
N THR A 72 7.35 -39.11 13.69
CA THR A 72 7.86 -40.36 13.15
C THR A 72 8.42 -40.14 11.75
N THR A 73 9.69 -40.50 11.55
CA THR A 73 10.30 -40.66 10.22
C THR A 73 9.69 -41.88 9.54
N TYR A 74 8.89 -41.67 8.50
CA TYR A 74 8.34 -42.74 7.68
C TYR A 74 9.30 -43.10 6.55
N SER A 75 9.51 -44.41 6.33
CA SER A 75 10.17 -44.94 5.15
C SER A 75 9.17 -45.01 3.99
N GLY A 76 9.32 -44.16 2.98
CA GLY A 76 8.48 -44.12 1.78
C GLY A 76 8.72 -42.87 0.93
N PRO A 77 8.16 -42.81 -0.29
CA PRO A 77 8.20 -41.60 -1.10
C PRO A 77 7.57 -40.44 -0.32
N ALA A 78 8.19 -39.27 -0.42
CA ALA A 78 7.77 -38.09 0.32
C ALA A 78 6.27 -37.78 0.09
N PRO A 79 5.51 -37.40 1.13
CA PRO A 79 4.09 -37.11 0.98
C PRO A 79 3.86 -35.92 0.03
N PRO A 80 2.72 -35.91 -0.70
CA PRO A 80 2.35 -34.81 -1.60
C PRO A 80 2.42 -33.45 -0.89
N LYS A 81 2.77 -32.38 -1.63
CA LYS A 81 2.90 -31.02 -1.06
C LYS A 81 1.62 -30.54 -0.37
N SER A 82 0.45 -31.01 -0.79
CA SER A 82 -0.86 -30.71 -0.19
C SER A 82 -1.09 -31.36 1.18
N TRP A 83 -0.31 -32.38 1.56
CA TRP A 83 -0.44 -33.12 2.82
C TRP A 83 0.61 -32.75 3.86
N ARG A 84 1.59 -31.93 3.47
CA ARG A 84 2.51 -31.33 4.42
C ARG A 84 1.76 -30.19 5.09
N SER A 85 1.52 -30.30 6.39
CA SER A 85 1.14 -29.15 7.21
C SER A 85 2.14 -28.04 6.89
N SER A 86 1.67 -26.94 6.28
CA SER A 86 2.53 -25.81 5.91
C SER A 86 3.26 -25.35 7.18
N PRO A 87 4.59 -25.49 7.25
CA PRO A 87 5.34 -25.18 8.47
C PRO A 87 5.39 -23.67 8.79
N GLU A 88 4.65 -22.83 8.06
CA GLU A 88 4.65 -21.38 8.20
C GLU A 88 3.40 -20.79 8.87
N ARG A 89 2.35 -21.58 9.14
CA ARG A 89 1.13 -21.02 9.75
C ARG A 89 1.26 -20.71 11.25
N ASP A 90 2.14 -21.38 11.97
CA ASP A 90 2.22 -21.23 13.44
C ASP A 90 3.34 -20.27 13.89
N SER A 91 4.36 -19.98 13.07
CA SER A 91 5.42 -19.01 13.40
C SER A 91 5.07 -17.56 13.06
N ASN A 92 4.05 -17.35 12.23
CA ASN A 92 3.45 -16.06 11.89
C ASN A 92 2.12 -15.82 12.62
N SER A 93 1.83 -16.60 13.67
CA SER A 93 0.61 -16.50 14.47
C SER A 93 0.60 -15.20 15.28
N GLN A 94 0.20 -14.12 14.60
CA GLN A 94 0.11 -12.76 15.11
C GLN A 94 1.46 -12.22 15.59
N GLU A 95 2.10 -11.42 14.72
CA GLU A 95 2.89 -10.26 15.15
C GLU A 95 2.40 -9.76 16.50
N ASN A 96 3.11 -10.09 17.57
CA ASN A 96 2.62 -9.87 18.93
C ASN A 96 2.24 -8.39 19.09
N VAL A 97 1.26 -8.07 19.93
CA VAL A 97 0.88 -6.67 20.26
C VAL A 97 2.13 -5.85 20.56
N GLN A 98 3.10 -6.43 21.28
CA GLN A 98 4.39 -5.82 21.58
C GLN A 98 5.22 -5.50 20.32
N TRP A 99 5.25 -6.42 19.35
CA TRP A 99 5.95 -6.18 18.09
C TRP A 99 5.25 -5.08 17.29
N ARG A 100 3.92 -5.11 17.18
CA ARG A 100 3.15 -4.09 16.43
C ARG A 100 3.33 -2.71 17.07
N ALA A 101 3.32 -2.66 18.39
CA ALA A 101 3.61 -1.44 19.14
C ALA A 101 5.04 -0.94 18.90
N ARG A 102 6.05 -1.83 18.92
CA ARG A 102 7.44 -1.46 18.61
C ARG A 102 7.57 -0.98 17.16
N ALA A 103 6.96 -1.67 16.21
CA ALA A 103 6.96 -1.33 14.79
C ALA A 103 6.38 0.08 14.59
N LEU A 104 5.23 0.38 15.18
CA LEU A 104 4.58 1.69 15.05
C LEU A 104 5.16 2.79 15.95
N LYS A 105 6.03 2.48 16.92
CA LYS A 105 6.54 3.44 17.91
C LYS A 105 7.03 4.75 17.30
N LEU A 106 7.79 4.65 16.20
CA LEU A 106 8.41 5.79 15.58
C LEU A 106 7.39 6.75 14.96
N ILE A 107 6.52 6.22 14.11
CA ILE A 107 5.49 7.01 13.46
C ILE A 107 4.48 7.55 14.48
N ALA A 108 4.19 6.76 15.53
CA ALA A 108 3.27 7.17 16.58
C ALA A 108 3.77 8.34 17.41
N SER A 109 5.07 8.39 17.74
CA SER A 109 5.63 9.54 18.48
C SER A 109 5.46 10.86 17.74
N ASP A 110 5.52 10.84 16.40
CA ASP A 110 5.34 12.02 15.56
C ASP A 110 3.86 12.43 15.42
N MET A 111 2.95 11.46 15.49
CA MET A 111 1.50 11.64 15.29
C MET A 111 0.73 11.85 16.60
N GLY A 112 1.34 12.50 17.59
CA GLY A 112 0.71 12.80 18.88
C GLY A 112 0.74 11.65 19.89
N ASN A 113 1.69 10.71 19.74
CA ASN A 113 1.95 9.61 20.66
C ASN A 113 0.72 8.74 20.98
N PHE A 114 -0.06 8.36 19.95
CA PHE A 114 -1.24 7.50 20.10
C PHE A 114 -0.93 6.08 20.62
N MET A 115 0.35 5.76 20.81
CA MET A 115 0.88 4.48 21.24
C MET A 115 1.31 4.46 22.70
N ASP A 116 0.93 5.45 23.51
CA ASP A 116 1.27 5.40 24.93
C ASP A 116 0.59 4.20 25.60
N ILE A 117 1.33 3.09 25.72
CA ILE A 117 0.88 1.84 26.34
C ILE A 117 0.54 2.06 27.82
N GLN A 118 1.06 3.11 28.43
CA GLN A 118 0.73 3.48 29.81
C GLN A 118 -0.64 4.16 29.89
N HIS A 119 -1.18 4.66 28.77
CA HIS A 119 -2.47 5.30 28.73
C HIS A 119 -3.58 4.25 28.61
N VAL A 120 -4.53 4.30 29.53
CA VAL A 120 -5.75 3.50 29.46
C VAL A 120 -6.55 3.98 28.24
N PRO A 121 -7.00 3.08 27.34
CA PRO A 121 -7.81 3.49 26.19
C PRO A 121 -9.05 4.23 26.66
N SER A 122 -9.47 5.25 25.90
CA SER A 122 -10.72 5.94 26.19
C SER A 122 -11.89 4.96 26.21
N LEU A 123 -12.92 5.25 27.01
CA LEU A 123 -14.13 4.43 27.06
C LEU A 123 -14.73 4.23 25.65
N ALA A 124 -14.69 5.26 24.81
CA ALA A 124 -15.13 5.20 23.43
C ALA A 124 -14.40 4.09 22.63
N LEU A 125 -13.06 4.03 22.71
CA LEU A 125 -12.28 2.99 22.03
C LEU A 125 -12.58 1.58 22.57
N LEU A 126 -12.81 1.43 23.87
CA LEU A 126 -13.20 0.15 24.47
C LEU A 126 -14.59 -0.29 23.99
N CYS A 127 -15.55 0.63 23.94
CA CYS A 127 -16.88 0.36 23.40
C CYS A 127 -16.82 -0.01 21.90
N LEU A 128 -16.05 0.73 21.10
CA LEU A 128 -15.85 0.44 19.69
C LEU A 128 -15.19 -0.91 19.44
N ARG A 129 -14.21 -1.29 20.27
CA ARG A 129 -13.63 -2.63 20.25
C ARG A 129 -14.71 -3.71 20.44
N MET A 130 -15.59 -3.53 21.42
CA MET A 130 -16.70 -4.47 21.67
C MET A 130 -17.65 -4.53 20.47
N ILE A 131 -18.00 -3.39 19.89
CA ILE A 131 -18.81 -3.29 18.67
C ILE A 131 -18.12 -4.05 17.54
N PHE A 132 -16.88 -3.73 17.22
CA PHE A 132 -16.12 -4.36 16.14
C PHE A 132 -15.97 -5.87 16.32
N SER A 133 -15.94 -6.37 17.56
CA SER A 133 -15.89 -7.82 17.83
C SER A 133 -17.22 -8.54 17.56
N ARG A 134 -18.36 -7.85 17.67
CA ARG A 134 -19.69 -8.42 17.50
C ARG A 134 -20.18 -8.43 16.05
N TYR A 135 -19.83 -7.42 15.26
CA TYR A 135 -20.25 -7.34 13.86
C TYR A 135 -19.42 -8.27 12.97
N ILE A 136 -20.10 -9.24 12.36
CA ILE A 136 -19.53 -10.25 11.47
C ILE A 136 -19.71 -9.85 10.01
N THR A 137 -20.83 -9.20 9.67
CA THR A 137 -21.21 -8.85 8.30
C THR A 137 -20.77 -7.43 7.92
N SER A 138 -20.44 -7.25 6.63
CA SER A 138 -19.96 -5.98 6.07
C SER A 138 -21.05 -4.93 5.94
N THR A 139 -22.28 -5.33 5.66
CA THR A 139 -23.42 -4.44 5.41
C THR A 139 -23.88 -3.76 6.70
N GLU A 140 -24.19 -4.54 7.75
CA GLU A 140 -24.61 -4.02 9.05
C GLU A 140 -23.56 -3.06 9.63
N PHE A 141 -22.28 -3.42 9.55
CA PHE A 141 -21.23 -2.56 10.05
C PHE A 141 -21.16 -1.21 9.31
N LYS A 142 -21.25 -1.25 7.97
CA LYS A 142 -21.13 -0.07 7.12
C LYS A 142 -22.37 0.82 7.19
N GLU A 143 -23.56 0.26 7.37
CA GLU A 143 -24.82 1.00 7.35
C GLU A 143 -25.26 1.43 8.76
N ASP A 144 -25.05 0.60 9.78
CA ASP A 144 -25.60 0.85 11.12
C ASP A 144 -24.61 1.53 12.08
N ILE A 145 -23.30 1.42 11.84
CA ILE A 145 -22.27 1.92 12.77
C ILE A 145 -21.47 3.07 12.17
N VAL A 146 -20.88 2.85 10.99
CA VAL A 146 -19.97 3.83 10.36
C VAL A 146 -20.59 5.23 10.23
N PRO A 147 -21.84 5.41 9.79
CA PRO A 147 -22.41 6.74 9.57
C PRO A 147 -22.49 7.59 10.83
N TYR A 148 -22.59 6.95 12.00
CA TYR A 148 -22.68 7.61 13.31
C TYR A 148 -21.31 7.80 13.98
N MET A 149 -20.23 7.34 13.36
CA MET A 149 -18.88 7.49 13.90
C MET A 149 -18.21 8.73 13.30
N PRO A 150 -17.80 9.71 14.13
CA PRO A 150 -16.99 10.85 13.70
C PRO A 150 -15.67 10.42 13.07
N TYR A 151 -15.13 11.21 12.14
CA TYR A 151 -13.95 10.85 11.36
C TYR A 151 -12.70 10.68 12.22
N HIS A 152 -12.48 11.59 13.17
CA HIS A 152 -11.38 11.50 14.12
C HIS A 152 -11.46 10.21 14.95
N LEU A 153 -12.67 9.78 15.33
CA LEU A 153 -12.88 8.57 16.11
C LEU A 153 -12.65 7.31 15.26
N ARG A 154 -12.99 7.32 13.96
CA ARG A 154 -12.64 6.24 13.02
C ARG A 154 -11.13 6.08 12.92
N ARG A 155 -10.40 7.20 12.76
CA ARG A 155 -8.93 7.23 12.72
C ARG A 155 -8.33 6.65 14.01
N ASP A 156 -8.79 7.09 15.16
CA ASP A 156 -8.27 6.62 16.46
C ASP A 156 -8.62 5.14 16.71
N ALA A 157 -9.80 4.69 16.28
CA ALA A 157 -10.17 3.29 16.30
C ALA A 157 -9.24 2.46 15.40
N ILE A 158 -8.95 2.89 14.17
CA ILE A 158 -8.01 2.20 13.26
C ILE A 158 -6.62 2.09 13.90
N ARG A 159 -6.10 3.18 14.47
CA ARG A 159 -4.79 3.21 15.16
C ARG A 159 -4.75 2.20 16.32
N TYR A 160 -5.76 2.22 17.19
CA TYR A 160 -5.87 1.29 18.32
C TYR A 160 -5.99 -0.16 17.86
N CYS A 161 -6.84 -0.42 16.86
CA CYS A 161 -7.06 -1.77 16.34
C CYS A 161 -5.80 -2.32 15.69
N ALA A 162 -5.05 -1.53 14.93
CA ALA A 162 -3.79 -1.99 14.34
C ALA A 162 -2.89 -2.68 15.37
N VAL A 163 -2.72 -2.03 16.53
CA VAL A 163 -1.83 -2.53 17.57
C VAL A 163 -2.38 -3.76 18.26
N HIS A 164 -3.67 -3.76 18.59
CA HIS A 164 -4.24 -4.77 19.48
C HIS A 164 -4.94 -5.91 18.72
N PHE A 165 -5.67 -5.60 17.65
CA PHE A 165 -6.47 -6.53 16.85
C PHE A 165 -6.63 -6.00 15.42
N PRO A 166 -5.61 -6.18 14.54
CA PRO A 166 -5.65 -5.66 13.18
C PRO A 166 -6.95 -5.98 12.46
N LEU A 167 -7.59 -4.96 11.88
CA LEU A 167 -8.87 -5.10 11.21
C LEU A 167 -8.71 -5.75 9.82
N PRO A 168 -9.66 -6.58 9.39
CA PRO A 168 -9.69 -7.07 8.01
C PRO A 168 -9.98 -5.94 7.02
N ASN A 169 -9.60 -6.15 5.76
CA ASN A 169 -9.74 -5.16 4.69
C ASN A 169 -11.14 -4.55 4.56
N TRP A 170 -12.19 -5.36 4.71
CA TRP A 170 -13.56 -4.87 4.55
C TRP A 170 -13.96 -3.90 5.68
N LYS A 171 -13.53 -4.14 6.93
CA LYS A 171 -13.74 -3.21 8.06
C LYS A 171 -12.94 -1.93 7.86
N LEU A 172 -11.68 -2.04 7.43
CA LEU A 172 -10.85 -0.86 7.12
C LEU A 172 -11.47 -0.02 6.01
N SER A 173 -11.91 -0.67 4.92
CA SER A 173 -12.55 0.00 3.79
C SER A 173 -13.85 0.69 4.17
N ALA A 174 -14.61 0.12 5.12
CA ALA A 174 -15.82 0.74 5.65
C ALA A 174 -15.52 1.92 6.58
N LEU A 175 -14.42 1.89 7.34
CA LEU A 175 -14.02 2.99 8.23
C LEU A 175 -13.38 4.16 7.48
N PHE A 176 -12.83 3.94 6.29
CA PHE A 176 -12.33 5.02 5.46
C PHE A 176 -13.47 5.89 4.91
N ASN A 177 -13.16 7.16 4.74
CA ASN A 177 -14.03 8.16 4.14
C ASN A 177 -14.23 7.85 2.65
N PRO A 178 -15.18 8.50 1.96
CA PRO A 178 -15.34 8.35 0.52
C PRO A 178 -14.05 8.58 -0.29
N GLN A 179 -13.15 9.43 0.22
CA GLN A 179 -11.82 9.72 -0.33
C GLN A 179 -10.81 8.57 -0.12
N GLY A 180 -11.18 7.52 0.62
CA GLY A 180 -10.35 6.34 0.87
C GLY A 180 -9.29 6.52 1.96
N ASN A 181 -9.45 7.51 2.86
CA ASN A 181 -8.59 7.72 4.03
C ASN A 181 -9.44 7.94 5.29
N ALA A 182 -8.85 7.81 6.47
CA ALA A 182 -9.48 8.19 7.72
C ALA A 182 -8.78 9.45 8.24
N ASP A 183 -9.40 10.60 7.99
CA ASP A 183 -8.94 11.90 8.51
C ASP A 183 -7.49 12.21 8.11
N GLY A 184 -7.22 12.13 6.79
CA GLY A 184 -5.88 12.37 6.23
C GLY A 184 -4.89 11.20 6.40
N GLU A 185 -5.32 10.05 6.92
CA GLU A 185 -4.44 8.92 7.24
C GLU A 185 -4.92 7.58 6.65
N ILE A 186 -3.97 6.76 6.23
CA ILE A 186 -4.21 5.36 5.89
C ILE A 186 -3.24 4.51 6.71
N LEU A 187 -3.78 3.64 7.55
CA LEU A 187 -3.02 2.66 8.32
C LEU A 187 -3.56 1.26 8.02
N ILE A 188 -2.72 0.43 7.42
CA ILE A 188 -3.01 -0.97 7.10
C ILE A 188 -1.98 -1.85 7.80
N MET A 189 -2.47 -2.86 8.53
CA MET A 189 -1.63 -3.75 9.31
C MET A 189 -1.94 -5.21 9.05
N GLY A 190 -0.88 -5.98 8.85
CA GLY A 190 -0.90 -7.42 8.70
C GLY A 190 -0.98 -7.91 7.25
N PRO A 191 -0.72 -9.20 7.02
CA PRO A 191 -0.60 -9.77 5.67
C PRO A 191 -1.94 -10.01 4.99
N THR A 192 -3.03 -10.07 5.77
CA THR A 192 -4.40 -10.27 5.28
C THR A 192 -5.05 -8.98 4.80
N ALA A 193 -4.53 -7.84 5.26
CA ALA A 193 -4.97 -6.53 4.83
C ALA A 193 -4.03 -5.99 3.76
N SER A 194 -4.56 -5.33 2.74
CA SER A 194 -3.81 -4.81 1.60
C SER A 194 -4.55 -3.63 0.98
N LEU A 195 -3.78 -2.68 0.45
CA LEU A 195 -4.38 -1.56 -0.28
C LEU A 195 -4.86 -2.07 -1.65
N PRO A 196 -6.11 -1.78 -2.04
CA PRO A 196 -6.59 -2.13 -3.37
C PRO A 196 -5.70 -1.57 -4.48
N GLU A 197 -5.56 -2.33 -5.57
CA GLU A 197 -4.93 -1.78 -6.77
C GLU A 197 -5.72 -0.56 -7.24
N ASN A 198 -4.99 0.52 -7.58
CA ASN A 198 -5.58 1.78 -8.06
C ASN A 198 -6.41 2.54 -7.00
N HIS A 199 -6.21 2.28 -5.70
CA HIS A 199 -6.85 3.01 -4.61
C HIS A 199 -6.79 4.53 -4.79
N PHE A 200 -5.60 5.06 -5.12
CA PHE A 200 -5.39 6.50 -5.29
C PHE A 200 -5.85 7.07 -6.64
N ILE A 201 -6.19 6.21 -7.61
CA ILE A 201 -6.63 6.65 -8.95
C ILE A 201 -8.14 6.94 -8.93
N ARG A 202 -8.91 6.26 -8.07
CA ARG A 202 -10.39 6.36 -8.04
C ARG A 202 -10.92 7.73 -7.60
N GLY A 203 -10.16 8.50 -6.83
CA GLY A 203 -10.61 9.80 -6.30
C GLY A 203 -10.97 10.85 -7.36
N ARG A 204 -10.63 10.62 -8.64
CA ARG A 204 -10.88 11.60 -9.71
C ARG A 204 -12.21 11.44 -10.44
N ASN A 205 -12.86 10.28 -10.37
CA ASN A 205 -14.04 9.99 -11.20
C ASN A 205 -15.37 9.95 -10.44
N PHE A 206 -15.35 9.97 -9.10
CA PHE A 206 -16.58 9.89 -8.30
C PHE A 206 -17.39 11.21 -8.20
N ILE A 207 -16.89 12.30 -8.79
CA ILE A 207 -17.60 13.59 -8.79
C ILE A 207 -18.66 13.65 -9.93
N GLU A 208 -18.64 12.73 -10.90
CA GLU A 208 -19.50 12.86 -12.11
C GLU A 208 -20.71 11.92 -12.20
N GLU A 209 -20.88 10.89 -11.34
CA GLU A 209 -21.94 9.87 -11.56
C GLU A 209 -23.03 9.72 -10.48
N GLU A 210 -23.01 10.51 -9.39
CA GLU A 210 -24.16 10.62 -8.49
C GLU A 210 -24.75 12.03 -8.52
N GLU A 211 -25.30 12.41 -9.68
CA GLU A 211 -26.42 13.36 -9.74
C GLU A 211 -27.64 12.73 -9.06
N PHE A 212 -27.62 12.63 -7.74
CA PHE A 212 -28.88 12.59 -7.00
C PHE A 212 -29.52 13.97 -7.13
N PRO A 213 -30.81 14.06 -7.52
CA PRO A 213 -31.48 15.33 -7.65
C PRO A 213 -31.46 16.02 -6.29
N THR A 214 -30.76 17.15 -6.22
CA THR A 214 -30.65 18.01 -5.04
C THR A 214 -31.99 18.70 -4.80
N GLN A 215 -32.99 17.96 -4.36
CA GLN A 215 -34.17 18.49 -3.69
C GLN A 215 -33.87 18.56 -2.20
N SER A 216 -33.33 19.70 -1.76
CA SER A 216 -33.82 20.41 -0.57
C SER A 216 -32.84 21.53 -0.21
N THR A 217 -33.17 22.73 -0.69
CA THR A 217 -32.84 24.01 -0.06
C THR A 217 -33.60 24.15 1.26
N VAL A 218 -33.40 23.22 2.19
CA VAL A 218 -33.72 23.45 3.60
C VAL A 218 -32.44 24.01 4.21
N PRO A 219 -32.48 25.19 4.87
CA PRO A 219 -31.31 25.66 5.59
C PRO A 219 -31.01 24.59 6.62
N ALA A 220 -29.92 23.86 6.42
CA ALA A 220 -29.46 22.87 7.39
C ALA A 220 -29.36 23.60 8.71
N ASP A 221 -30.19 23.21 9.68
CA ASP A 221 -29.89 23.39 11.08
C ASP A 221 -28.45 22.89 11.24
N ARG A 222 -27.50 23.84 11.29
CA ARG A 222 -26.09 23.55 11.56
C ARG A 222 -26.07 22.99 12.96
N ASN A 223 -26.26 21.68 13.04
CA ASN A 223 -26.04 20.94 14.25
C ASN A 223 -24.59 21.21 14.60
N TRP A 224 -24.33 21.90 15.70
CA TRP A 224 -22.97 22.24 16.12
C TRP A 224 -22.10 20.98 16.36
N GLU A 225 -22.72 19.80 16.37
CA GLU A 225 -22.07 18.49 16.45
C GLU A 225 -21.76 17.83 15.10
N SER A 226 -22.24 18.36 13.96
CA SER A 226 -21.87 17.81 12.65
C SER A 226 -20.50 18.37 12.26
N GLU A 227 -19.45 17.56 12.46
CA GLU A 227 -18.16 17.81 11.83
C GLU A 227 -18.37 17.82 10.31
N ASP A 228 -18.12 18.97 9.68
CA ASP A 228 -18.08 19.05 8.23
C ASP A 228 -17.08 18.01 7.71
N PRO A 229 -17.38 17.28 6.63
CA PRO A 229 -16.45 16.32 6.05
C PRO A 229 -15.18 17.08 5.64
N SER A 230 -14.17 17.01 6.49
CA SER A 230 -12.87 17.61 6.22
C SER A 230 -12.31 16.92 4.98
N GLU A 231 -12.21 17.65 3.87
CA GLU A 231 -11.55 17.20 2.64
C GLU A 231 -10.02 17.24 2.82
N GLU A 232 -9.54 16.74 3.96
CA GLU A 232 -8.13 16.73 4.27
C GLU A 232 -7.40 15.78 3.30
N PRO A 233 -6.34 16.28 2.64
CA PRO A 233 -5.56 15.46 1.75
C PRO A 233 -4.89 14.33 2.54
N LEU A 234 -4.56 13.23 1.85
CA LEU A 234 -3.80 12.15 2.48
C LEU A 234 -2.40 12.66 2.86
N LEU A 235 -2.12 12.75 4.15
CA LEU A 235 -0.84 13.18 4.71
C LEU A 235 0.00 12.00 5.21
N SER A 236 -0.65 10.95 5.74
CA SER A 236 0.05 9.83 6.38
C SER A 236 -0.31 8.49 5.75
N LEU A 237 0.69 7.73 5.32
CA LEU A 237 0.52 6.36 4.83
C LEU A 237 1.40 5.40 5.62
N ILE A 238 0.76 4.45 6.29
CA ILE A 238 1.39 3.49 7.18
C ILE A 238 0.98 2.08 6.74
N LEU A 239 1.95 1.33 6.23
CA LEU A 239 1.79 -0.04 5.76
C LEU A 239 2.72 -0.93 6.58
N VAL A 240 2.15 -1.85 7.35
CA VAL A 240 2.92 -2.78 8.20
C VAL A 240 2.61 -4.20 7.81
N SER A 241 3.63 -4.96 7.42
CA SER A 241 3.54 -6.39 7.11
C SER A 241 2.50 -6.76 6.06
N THR A 242 2.25 -5.83 5.14
CA THR A 242 1.32 -5.98 4.04
C THR A 242 2.06 -6.06 2.71
N ARG A 243 1.33 -6.35 1.65
CA ARG A 243 1.83 -6.32 0.27
C ARG A 243 1.56 -4.94 -0.32
N LEU A 244 2.61 -4.32 -0.85
CA LEU A 244 2.49 -3.10 -1.62
C LEU A 244 2.76 -3.41 -3.09
N SER A 245 1.75 -3.25 -3.93
CA SER A 245 1.92 -3.39 -5.38
C SER A 245 2.78 -2.24 -5.93
N THR A 246 3.55 -2.52 -6.99
CA THR A 246 4.34 -1.47 -7.67
C THR A 246 3.45 -0.40 -8.30
N SER A 247 2.27 -0.77 -8.80
CA SER A 247 1.27 0.17 -9.35
C SER A 247 0.79 1.15 -8.27
N THR A 248 0.48 0.62 -7.08
CA THR A 248 0.07 1.43 -5.93
C THR A 248 1.19 2.37 -5.50
N MET A 249 2.45 1.91 -5.50
CA MET A 249 3.59 2.77 -5.20
C MET A 249 3.73 3.93 -6.19
N PHE A 250 3.53 3.70 -7.49
CA PHE A 250 3.60 4.76 -8.50
C PHE A 250 2.40 5.70 -8.53
N SER A 251 1.34 5.38 -7.79
CA SER A 251 0.14 6.22 -7.66
C SER A 251 0.05 6.90 -6.29
N LEU A 252 1.12 6.88 -5.49
CA LEU A 252 1.17 7.58 -4.20
C LEU A 252 0.92 9.09 -4.38
N PRO A 253 0.02 9.69 -3.59
CA PRO A 253 -0.19 11.13 -3.59
C PRO A 253 1.07 11.91 -3.19
N PRO A 254 1.37 13.04 -3.86
CA PRO A 254 2.52 13.88 -3.52
C PRO A 254 2.35 14.64 -2.19
N THR A 255 1.14 14.64 -1.64
CA THR A 255 0.77 15.28 -0.36
C THR A 255 1.24 14.48 0.86
N ILE A 256 1.72 13.24 0.67
CA ILE A 256 2.22 12.41 1.77
C ILE A 256 3.45 13.06 2.39
N THR A 257 3.34 13.39 3.68
CA THR A 257 4.42 13.91 4.52
C THR A 257 5.00 12.82 5.42
N ARG A 258 4.20 11.80 5.75
CA ARG A 258 4.58 10.72 6.66
C ARG A 258 4.39 9.39 5.97
N LEU A 259 5.48 8.66 5.76
CA LEU A 259 5.46 7.38 5.05
C LEU A 259 6.15 6.31 5.88
N ALA A 260 5.39 5.31 6.33
CA ALA A 260 5.90 4.15 7.03
C ALA A 260 5.62 2.88 6.22
N LEU A 261 6.67 2.22 5.76
CA LEU A 261 6.63 1.01 4.94
C LEU A 261 7.42 -0.07 5.67
N ILE A 262 6.79 -0.71 6.64
CA ILE A 262 7.44 -1.53 7.66
C ILE A 262 7.22 -3.02 7.35
N ASN A 263 8.30 -3.81 7.42
CA ASN A 263 8.27 -5.27 7.22
C ASN A 263 7.50 -5.72 5.95
N LEU A 264 7.67 -5.02 4.84
CA LEU A 264 7.03 -5.39 3.57
C LEU A 264 7.65 -6.66 3.01
N SER A 265 6.80 -7.57 2.51
CA SER A 265 7.25 -8.84 1.93
C SER A 265 8.04 -8.67 0.63
N THR A 266 7.81 -7.59 -0.11
CA THR A 266 8.38 -7.34 -1.43
C THR A 266 9.25 -6.10 -1.44
N PRO A 267 10.42 -6.14 -2.09
CA PRO A 267 11.28 -4.97 -2.22
C PRO A 267 10.59 -3.87 -3.03
N ILE A 268 10.79 -2.62 -2.62
CA ILE A 268 10.23 -1.45 -3.29
C ILE A 268 11.33 -0.58 -3.91
N PRO A 269 11.06 0.09 -5.05
CA PRO A 269 12.03 1.01 -5.65
C PRO A 269 12.13 2.35 -4.90
N VAL A 270 12.75 2.34 -3.71
CA VAL A 270 12.97 3.51 -2.82
C VAL A 270 13.54 4.72 -3.57
N HIS A 271 14.46 4.52 -4.52
CA HIS A 271 15.06 5.60 -5.32
C HIS A 271 14.05 6.46 -6.11
N ARG A 272 12.81 5.97 -6.30
CA ARG A 272 11.75 6.71 -7.00
C ARG A 272 10.88 7.53 -6.06
N LEU A 273 10.85 7.21 -4.76
CA LEU A 273 10.02 7.91 -3.77
C LEU A 273 10.29 9.43 -3.73
N PRO A 274 11.54 9.94 -3.85
CA PRO A 274 11.75 11.38 -3.86
C PRO A 274 11.11 12.14 -5.02
N LYS A 275 10.76 11.44 -6.12
CA LYS A 275 10.02 12.03 -7.23
C LYS A 275 8.50 12.00 -6.99
N LEU A 276 8.02 10.97 -6.28
CA LEU A 276 6.59 10.71 -6.08
C LEU A 276 6.05 11.48 -4.89
N CYS A 277 6.77 11.44 -3.77
CA CYS A 277 6.42 12.10 -2.50
C CYS A 277 7.57 13.02 -2.10
N PRO A 278 7.65 14.24 -2.67
CA PRO A 278 8.75 15.17 -2.40
C PRO A 278 8.66 15.81 -1.00
N LEU A 279 7.47 15.82 -0.38
CA LEU A 279 7.18 16.49 0.89
C LEU A 279 7.36 15.58 2.13
N ILE A 280 8.07 14.46 1.99
CA ILE A 280 8.28 13.53 3.10
C ILE A 280 9.11 14.20 4.19
N VAL A 281 8.52 14.28 5.38
CA VAL A 281 9.14 14.73 6.64
C VAL A 281 9.66 13.53 7.43
N LEU A 282 8.89 12.42 7.43
CA LEU A 282 9.22 11.19 8.14
C LEU A 282 9.11 9.99 7.20
N LEU A 283 10.20 9.22 7.07
CA LEU A 283 10.24 7.96 6.34
C LEU A 283 10.65 6.81 7.27
N ASP A 284 9.78 5.82 7.47
CA ASP A 284 10.12 4.59 8.20
C ASP A 284 10.19 3.39 7.25
N LEU A 285 11.38 2.81 7.09
CA LEU A 285 11.65 1.58 6.33
C LEU A 285 12.11 0.44 7.24
N SER A 286 11.81 0.50 8.54
CA SER A 286 12.24 -0.48 9.53
C SER A 286 11.76 -1.90 9.21
N TYR A 287 12.48 -2.89 9.73
CA TYR A 287 12.16 -4.33 9.69
C TYR A 287 12.05 -4.97 8.29
N ASN A 288 12.43 -4.26 7.23
CA ASN A 288 12.40 -4.80 5.88
C ASN A 288 13.56 -5.78 5.65
N ASN A 289 13.25 -7.07 5.48
CA ASN A 289 14.27 -8.11 5.27
C ASN A 289 15.10 -7.88 3.99
N TRP A 290 14.51 -7.27 2.96
CA TRP A 290 15.20 -6.90 1.72
C TRP A 290 16.16 -5.71 1.87
N LEU A 291 16.31 -5.13 3.07
CA LEU A 291 17.36 -4.17 3.43
C LEU A 291 18.44 -4.76 4.36
N LYS A 292 18.29 -6.00 4.84
CA LYS A 292 19.25 -6.62 5.77
C LYS A 292 20.55 -7.05 5.09
N THR A 293 20.50 -7.36 3.80
CA THR A 293 21.67 -7.85 3.06
C THR A 293 22.19 -6.77 2.10
N PRO A 294 23.47 -6.37 2.17
CA PRO A 294 24.01 -5.31 1.30
C PRO A 294 23.99 -5.69 -0.20
N ALA A 295 24.03 -6.98 -0.52
CA ALA A 295 23.95 -7.46 -1.89
C ALA A 295 22.53 -7.36 -2.51
N SER A 296 21.50 -7.12 -1.70
CA SER A 296 20.10 -7.09 -2.14
C SER A 296 19.80 -5.93 -3.09
N GLU A 297 18.86 -6.14 -4.01
CA GLU A 297 18.40 -5.08 -4.91
C GLU A 297 17.74 -3.92 -4.15
N GLY A 298 17.07 -4.24 -3.04
CA GLY A 298 16.47 -3.27 -2.15
C GLY A 298 17.50 -2.31 -1.54
N PHE A 299 18.60 -2.85 -1.03
CA PHE A 299 19.71 -2.03 -0.51
C PHE A 299 20.37 -1.18 -1.61
N LYS A 300 20.64 -1.74 -2.79
CA LYS A 300 21.16 -0.98 -3.95
C LYS A 300 20.22 0.15 -4.38
N SER A 301 18.91 -0.09 -4.30
CA SER A 301 17.88 0.92 -4.56
C SER A 301 17.93 2.04 -3.52
N LEU A 302 18.07 1.69 -2.23
CA LEU A 302 18.24 2.66 -1.14
C LEU A 302 19.48 3.53 -1.34
N GLU A 303 20.64 2.93 -1.65
CA GLU A 303 21.89 3.65 -1.92
C GLU A 303 21.78 4.60 -3.12
N ARG A 304 21.03 4.24 -4.17
CA ARG A 304 20.83 5.08 -5.36
C ARG A 304 19.90 6.26 -5.13
N THR A 305 19.23 6.32 -3.97
CA THR A 305 18.22 7.34 -3.69
C THR A 305 18.85 8.74 -3.67
N PRO A 306 18.26 9.72 -4.39
CA PRO A 306 18.71 11.11 -4.35
C PRO A 306 18.19 11.82 -3.08
N TRP A 307 18.83 11.56 -1.93
CA TRP A 307 18.44 12.10 -0.60
C TRP A 307 18.36 13.63 -0.52
N THR A 308 19.06 14.33 -1.41
CA THR A 308 19.05 15.79 -1.52
C THR A 308 17.71 16.37 -1.98
N ARG A 309 16.80 15.54 -2.52
CA ARG A 309 15.47 15.97 -2.96
C ARG A 309 14.46 16.15 -1.82
N TRP A 310 14.67 15.48 -0.70
CA TRP A 310 13.76 15.53 0.45
C TRP A 310 14.12 16.63 1.43
N ARG A 311 14.00 17.89 1.03
CA ARG A 311 14.49 19.03 1.83
C ARG A 311 13.93 19.08 3.25
N ASP A 312 12.68 18.67 3.41
CA ASP A 312 11.96 18.75 4.69
C ASP A 312 12.03 17.46 5.52
N MET A 313 12.77 16.44 5.05
CA MET A 313 12.89 15.19 5.78
C MET A 313 13.73 15.40 7.04
N VAL A 314 13.11 15.14 8.19
CA VAL A 314 13.71 15.26 9.52
C VAL A 314 14.10 13.89 10.06
N LEU A 315 13.31 12.85 9.75
CA LEU A 315 13.44 11.56 10.41
C LEU A 315 13.45 10.40 9.41
N LEU A 316 14.40 9.48 9.62
CA LEU A 316 14.54 8.24 8.85
C LEU A 316 14.64 7.01 9.77
N GLY A 317 13.64 6.14 9.74
CA GLY A 317 13.62 4.87 10.45
C GLY A 317 14.23 3.74 9.62
N LEU A 318 15.27 3.09 10.14
CA LEU A 318 15.96 1.95 9.52
C LEU A 318 16.27 0.85 10.55
N ARG A 319 15.34 0.60 11.47
CA ARG A 319 15.53 -0.38 12.54
C ARG A 319 15.59 -1.79 11.98
N GLU A 320 16.51 -2.61 12.50
CA GLU A 320 16.81 -3.95 11.98
C GLU A 320 17.14 -4.01 10.48
N CYS A 321 17.61 -2.91 9.89
CA CYS A 321 18.15 -2.89 8.53
C CYS A 321 19.68 -2.78 8.55
N HIS A 322 20.33 -3.20 7.47
CA HIS A 322 21.76 -2.94 7.32
C HIS A 322 21.97 -1.49 6.90
N ILE A 323 22.85 -0.78 7.61
CA ILE A 323 23.16 0.63 7.36
C ILE A 323 24.68 0.77 7.32
N SER A 324 25.21 1.13 6.16
CA SER A 324 26.64 1.47 6.02
C SER A 324 26.91 2.92 6.44
N ASP A 325 28.11 3.19 6.95
CA ASP A 325 28.51 4.56 7.31
C ASP A 325 28.59 5.48 6.08
N ASP A 326 28.82 4.90 4.91
CA ASP A 326 28.79 5.62 3.63
C ASP A 326 27.37 6.07 3.29
N LEU A 327 26.35 5.24 3.58
CA LEU A 327 24.95 5.61 3.39
C LEU A 327 24.56 6.75 4.33
N VAL A 328 24.96 6.72 5.60
CA VAL A 328 24.71 7.81 6.57
C VAL A 328 25.32 9.13 6.08
N ARG A 329 26.59 9.09 5.66
CA ARG A 329 27.27 10.27 5.09
C ARG A 329 26.54 10.79 3.84
N LYS A 330 26.10 9.88 2.98
CA LYS A 330 25.36 10.24 1.76
C LYS A 330 23.99 10.87 2.04
N ILE A 331 23.28 10.38 3.05
CA ILE A 331 21.96 10.90 3.46
C ILE A 331 22.07 12.37 3.89
N ASN A 332 23.09 12.69 4.69
CA ASN A 332 23.31 14.04 5.23
C ASN A 332 24.18 14.95 4.34
N THR A 333 24.61 14.48 3.16
CA THR A 333 25.44 15.28 2.26
C THR A 333 24.68 16.52 1.77
N GLY A 334 25.22 17.71 2.05
CA GLY A 334 24.70 19.00 1.56
C GLY A 334 23.48 19.51 2.32
N ARG A 335 23.21 18.99 3.53
CA ARG A 335 22.18 19.50 4.44
C ARG A 335 22.77 20.43 5.49
N TRP A 336 21.93 21.34 5.96
CA TRP A 336 22.24 22.21 7.10
C TRP A 336 21.93 21.50 8.42
N ASP A 337 20.76 20.87 8.47
CA ASP A 337 20.33 20.02 9.58
C ASP A 337 20.44 18.55 9.20
N ASP A 338 21.14 17.79 10.04
CA ASP A 338 21.29 16.35 9.88
C ASP A 338 19.95 15.63 10.09
N ILE A 339 19.69 14.60 9.26
CA ILE A 339 18.52 13.75 9.44
C ILE A 339 18.74 12.84 10.65
N HIS A 340 17.74 12.74 11.51
CA HIS A 340 17.74 11.79 12.61
C HIS A 340 17.49 10.38 12.09
N ILE A 341 18.56 9.57 12.04
CA ILE A 341 18.51 8.17 11.60
C ILE A 341 18.38 7.26 12.83
N ILE A 342 17.28 6.51 12.91
CA ILE A 342 17.01 5.58 14.02
C ILE A 342 17.31 4.15 13.59
N LYS A 343 18.20 3.48 14.33
CA LYS A 343 18.75 2.16 14.01
C LYS A 343 18.28 1.02 14.91
N GLU A 344 17.74 1.31 16.11
CA GLU A 344 17.41 0.33 17.17
C GLU A 344 15.91 0.10 17.41
#